data_AF-A0A418N4Z4-F1
#
_entry.id   AF-A0A418N4Z4-F1
#
_cell.length_a   1.000
_cell.length_b   1.000
_cell.length_c   1.000
_cell.angle_alpha   90.00
_cell.angle_beta   90.00
_cell.angle_gamma   90.00
#
_symmetry.space_group_name_H-M   'P 1'
#
loop_
_entity.id
_entity.type
_entity.pdbx_description
1 polymer ?
#
loop_
_entity_poly.entity_id
_entity_poly.type
_entity_poly.pdbx_seq_one_letter_code
_entity_poly.pdbx_strand_id
1 'polypeptide(L)'
;MKKQRKIDTLGLIQKMAEKNKKTVDVLEELKNERVPSKSTLENKQHSERKSVKKKDETTAIGNSKPQKCENAPEGNGYAVQKFEQFLKAESFRDRKESFVLSLSRECMAKYEKLAQGASYKLEIKTHRNDLMRKVLEDFIQQKFRKLLNLIEQE
;
A
#
# COMPACT_ATOMS: atom_id res chain seq x y z
N MET A 1 -32.79 43.03 -17.06
CA MET A 1 -33.25 41.63 -17.02
C MET A 1 -32.31 40.75 -17.85
N LYS A 2 -31.50 39.87 -17.24
CA LYS A 2 -30.60 38.96 -17.97
C LYS A 2 -31.40 37.75 -18.48
N LYS A 3 -31.57 37.62 -19.80
CA LYS A 3 -32.21 36.46 -20.44
C LYS A 3 -31.39 35.20 -20.16
N GLN A 4 -31.96 34.26 -19.39
CA GLN A 4 -31.40 32.91 -19.26
C GLN A 4 -31.57 32.20 -20.61
N ARG A 5 -30.46 31.86 -21.28
CA ARG A 5 -30.47 31.09 -22.52
C ARG A 5 -30.79 29.64 -22.17
N LYS A 6 -31.83 29.06 -22.78
CA LYS A 6 -32.11 27.62 -22.68
C LYS A 6 -30.85 26.86 -23.11
N ILE A 7 -30.35 25.99 -22.24
CA ILE A 7 -29.16 25.20 -22.52
C ILE A 7 -29.59 24.11 -23.49
N ASP A 8 -29.16 24.23 -24.74
CA ASP A 8 -29.33 23.21 -25.76
C ASP A 8 -28.42 22.02 -25.43
N THR A 9 -29.01 20.83 -25.34
CA THR A 9 -28.32 19.57 -25.01
C THR A 9 -27.26 19.23 -26.05
N LEU A 10 -27.51 19.56 -27.32
CA LEU A 10 -26.54 19.35 -28.41
C LEU A 10 -25.29 20.23 -28.20
N GLY A 11 -25.50 21.51 -27.89
CA GLY A 11 -24.42 22.45 -27.59
C GLY A 11 -23.60 22.07 -26.35
N LEU A 12 -24.21 21.41 -25.36
CA LEU A 12 -23.50 20.90 -24.19
C LEU A 12 -22.61 19.70 -24.53
N ILE A 13 -23.13 18.74 -25.31
CA ILE A 13 -22.37 17.57 -25.78
C ILE A 13 -21.20 18.02 -26.65
N GLN A 14 -21.41 18.96 -27.55
CA GLN A 14 -20.35 19.51 -28.40
C GLN A 14 -19.25 20.18 -27.58
N LYS A 15 -19.60 21.01 -26.58
CA LYS A 15 -18.63 21.62 -25.67
C LYS A 15 -17.83 20.59 -24.87
N MET A 16 -18.46 19.50 -24.43
CA MET A 16 -17.79 18.43 -23.71
C MET A 16 -16.83 17.66 -24.63
N ALA A 17 -17.22 17.39 -25.88
CA ALA A 17 -16.37 16.76 -26.87
C ALA A 17 -15.15 17.63 -27.22
N GLU A 18 -15.34 18.93 -27.43
CA GLU A 18 -14.25 19.89 -27.67
C GLU A 18 -13.31 20.00 -26.48
N LYS A 19 -13.84 19.98 -25.25
CA LYS A 19 -13.03 20.01 -24.03
C LYS A 19 -12.22 18.72 -23.86
N ASN A 20 -12.80 17.56 -24.20
CA ASN A 20 -12.09 16.29 -24.18
C ASN A 20 -10.95 16.29 -25.22
N LYS A 21 -11.19 16.79 -26.43
CA LYS A 21 -10.16 16.92 -27.46
C LYS A 21 -8.98 17.78 -27.01
N LYS A 22 -9.26 18.97 -26.46
CA LYS A 22 -8.22 19.84 -25.88
C LYS A 22 -7.43 19.17 -24.76
N THR A 23 -8.09 18.34 -23.96
CA THR A 23 -7.43 17.61 -22.86
C THR A 23 -6.48 16.55 -23.40
N VAL A 24 -6.86 15.86 -24.48
CA VAL A 24 -6.00 14.88 -25.16
C VAL A 24 -4.80 15.56 -25.82
N ASP A 25 -5.02 16.69 -26.49
CA ASP A 25 -3.94 17.46 -27.14
C ASP A 25 -2.89 17.92 -26.12
N VAL A 26 -3.32 18.46 -24.96
CA VAL A 26 -2.42 18.86 -23.86
C VAL A 26 -1.65 17.66 -23.28
N LEU A 27 -2.26 16.47 -23.22
CA LEU A 27 -1.56 15.27 -22.75
C LEU A 27 -0.49 14.80 -23.73
N GLU A 28 -0.73 14.90 -25.04
CA GLU A 28 0.28 14.59 -26.06
C GLU A 28 1.42 15.63 -26.06
N GLU A 29 1.12 16.92 -25.87
CA GLU A 29 2.15 17.96 -25.67
C GLU A 29 3.02 17.67 -24.45
N LEU A 30 2.42 17.38 -23.28
CA LEU A 30 3.15 17.03 -22.06
C LEU A 30 3.97 15.73 -22.19
N LYS A 31 3.52 14.79 -23.01
CA LYS A 31 4.25 13.55 -23.31
C LYS A 31 5.47 13.85 -24.20
N ASN A 32 5.34 14.75 -25.17
CA ASN A 32 6.44 15.18 -26.02
C ASN A 32 7.47 16.03 -25.26
N GLU A 33 7.04 16.86 -24.30
CA GLU A 33 7.94 17.61 -23.42
C GLU A 33 8.78 16.72 -22.48
N ARG A 34 8.26 15.54 -22.10
CA ARG A 34 8.97 14.58 -21.24
C ARG A 34 10.02 13.74 -21.97
N VAL A 35 10.12 13.83 -23.30
CA VAL A 35 11.14 13.12 -24.08
C VAL A 35 12.26 14.10 -24.44
N PRO A 36 13.40 14.11 -23.73
CA PRO A 36 14.54 14.88 -24.16
C PRO A 36 15.06 14.31 -25.47
N SER A 37 15.27 15.19 -26.46
CA SER A 37 15.79 14.88 -27.78
C SER A 37 17.06 14.02 -27.70
N LYS A 38 16.93 12.73 -28.04
CA LYS A 38 18.01 11.94 -28.64
C LYS A 38 17.44 11.12 -29.80
N SER A 39 18.06 11.39 -30.94
CA SER A 39 17.98 10.72 -32.23
C SER A 39 17.77 9.20 -32.18
N THR A 40 16.83 8.75 -33.03
CA THR A 40 16.95 7.65 -34.00
C THR A 40 17.73 6.40 -33.57
N LEU A 41 17.04 5.26 -33.37
CA LEU A 41 17.07 4.13 -34.32
C LEU A 41 16.12 3.00 -33.89
N GLU A 42 15.81 2.19 -34.89
CA GLU A 42 14.75 1.20 -35.01
C GLU A 42 14.87 -0.07 -34.14
N ASN A 43 13.76 -0.81 -34.14
CA ASN A 43 13.62 -2.27 -34.13
C ASN A 43 13.16 -3.00 -32.85
N LYS A 44 11.91 -3.51 -32.97
CA LYS A 44 11.41 -4.88 -32.75
C LYS A 44 11.65 -5.56 -31.39
N GLN A 45 10.52 -5.94 -30.78
CA GLN A 45 10.26 -7.18 -30.05
C GLN A 45 11.47 -7.87 -29.38
N HIS A 46 11.49 -7.89 -28.04
CA HIS A 46 11.46 -9.16 -27.30
C HIS A 46 11.18 -8.96 -25.81
N SER A 47 10.26 -9.77 -25.32
CA SER A 47 9.98 -10.02 -23.92
C SER A 47 11.19 -10.70 -23.27
N GLU A 48 11.78 -10.12 -22.22
CA GLU A 48 12.65 -10.86 -21.30
C GLU A 48 12.38 -10.51 -19.83
N ARG A 49 11.93 -11.54 -19.11
CA ARG A 49 11.88 -11.61 -17.65
C ARG A 49 13.31 -11.70 -17.12
N LYS A 50 13.78 -10.74 -16.33
CA LYS A 50 15.02 -10.91 -15.56
C LYS A 50 14.70 -11.57 -14.22
N SER A 51 15.00 -12.86 -14.14
CA SER A 51 15.14 -13.59 -12.88
C SER A 51 16.39 -13.11 -12.15
N VAL A 52 16.28 -12.91 -10.83
CA VAL A 52 17.45 -12.77 -9.96
C VAL A 52 17.52 -14.02 -9.10
N LYS A 53 18.67 -14.68 -9.19
CA LYS A 53 19.02 -16.00 -8.67
C LYS A 53 18.84 -16.09 -7.15
N LYS A 54 18.25 -17.20 -6.70
CA LYS A 54 18.40 -17.74 -5.34
C LYS A 54 19.86 -18.13 -5.10
N LYS A 55 20.38 -17.82 -3.91
CA LYS A 55 21.50 -18.54 -3.30
C LYS A 55 20.98 -19.06 -1.96
N ASP A 56 20.77 -20.37 -1.89
CA ASP A 56 20.60 -21.10 -0.64
C ASP A 56 21.97 -21.23 0.01
N GLU A 57 22.09 -20.86 1.27
CA GLU A 57 23.12 -21.40 2.14
C GLU A 57 22.53 -21.61 3.53
N THR A 58 22.15 -22.86 3.76
CA THR A 58 21.65 -23.41 5.01
C THR A 58 22.79 -23.45 6.02
N THR A 59 22.63 -22.79 7.16
CA THR A 59 23.24 -23.27 8.42
C THR A 59 22.21 -23.14 9.54
N ALA A 60 22.01 -24.24 10.24
CA ALA A 60 21.06 -24.42 11.30
C ALA A 60 21.71 -24.21 12.68
N ILE A 61 20.85 -23.90 13.66
CA ILE A 61 20.98 -24.05 15.11
C ILE A 61 21.62 -22.88 15.87
N GLY A 62 20.83 -22.30 16.78
CA GLY A 62 21.32 -21.50 17.90
C GLY A 62 20.22 -20.74 18.62
N ASN A 63 19.59 -21.39 19.61
CA ASN A 63 18.68 -20.79 20.58
C ASN A 63 19.17 -19.41 21.07
N SER A 64 18.49 -18.33 20.69
CA SER A 64 18.65 -17.03 21.32
C SER A 64 17.42 -16.74 22.18
N LYS A 65 17.65 -16.71 23.49
CA LYS A 65 16.70 -16.24 24.51
C LYS A 65 16.19 -14.84 24.16
N PRO A 66 14.98 -14.45 24.57
CA PRO A 66 14.49 -13.10 24.35
C PRO A 66 15.41 -12.12 25.10
N GLN A 67 16.16 -11.33 24.33
CA GLN A 67 16.99 -10.26 24.85
C GLN A 67 16.04 -9.18 25.41
N LYS A 68 16.01 -9.05 26.74
CA LYS A 68 15.40 -7.90 27.41
C LYS A 68 16.08 -6.64 26.87
N CYS A 69 15.37 -5.85 26.08
CA CYS A 69 15.77 -4.47 25.82
C CYS A 69 15.35 -3.64 27.04
N GLU A 70 16.33 -3.36 27.90
CA GLU A 70 16.23 -2.31 28.91
C GLU A 70 16.10 -0.95 28.20
N ASN A 71 14.99 -0.27 28.51
CA ASN A 71 14.82 1.19 28.58
C ASN A 71 15.60 2.02 27.55
N ALA A 72 15.16 2.01 26.29
CA ALA A 72 15.45 3.11 25.38
C ALA A 72 14.49 4.28 25.69
N PRO A 73 14.93 5.55 25.66
CA PRO A 73 14.06 6.68 25.89
C PRO A 73 12.98 6.69 24.81
N GLU A 74 11.71 6.83 25.22
CA GLU A 74 10.52 6.82 24.37
C GLU A 74 10.48 8.05 23.46
N GLY A 75 11.43 8.16 22.53
CA GLY A 75 11.37 9.08 21.42
C GLY A 75 10.39 8.55 20.38
N ASN A 76 9.73 9.46 19.66
CA ASN A 76 8.86 9.14 18.52
C ASN A 76 9.51 8.14 17.52
N GLY A 77 10.84 8.10 17.43
CA GLY A 77 11.58 7.14 16.62
C GLY A 77 11.39 5.67 17.03
N TYR A 78 11.28 5.36 18.32
CA TYR A 78 11.07 3.98 18.79
C TYR A 78 9.70 3.45 18.37
N ALA A 79 8.65 4.27 18.50
CA ALA A 79 7.30 3.91 18.06
C ALA A 79 7.23 3.69 16.55
N VAL A 80 7.90 4.53 15.76
CA VAL A 80 7.99 4.40 14.31
C VAL A 80 8.72 3.12 13.92
N GLN A 81 9.86 2.82 14.55
CA GLN A 81 10.62 1.60 14.30
C GLN A 81 9.82 0.34 14.65
N LYS A 82 9.12 0.35 15.79
CA LYS A 82 8.24 -0.76 16.19
C LYS A 82 7.10 -0.95 15.21
N PHE A 83 6.51 0.13 14.73
CA PHE A 83 5.47 0.08 13.71
C PHE A 83 6.01 -0.46 12.38
N GLU A 84 7.21 -0.06 11.98
CA GLU A 84 7.87 -0.60 10.79
C GLU A 84 8.11 -2.11 10.89
N GLN A 85 8.63 -2.58 12.03
CA GLN A 85 8.80 -4.01 12.30
C GLN A 85 7.47 -4.76 12.25
N PHE A 86 6.42 -4.18 12.83
CA PHE A 86 5.07 -4.74 12.79
C PHE A 86 4.53 -4.90 11.35
N LEU A 87 4.76 -3.92 10.47
CA LEU A 87 4.35 -4.03 9.07
C LEU A 87 5.08 -5.14 8.30
N LYS A 88 6.35 -5.39 8.64
CA LYS A 88 7.19 -6.41 8.00
C LYS A 88 6.98 -7.82 8.55
N ALA A 89 6.49 -7.96 9.78
CA ALA A 89 6.29 -9.25 10.42
C ALA A 89 5.24 -10.08 9.67
N GLU A 90 5.51 -11.35 9.35
CA GLU A 90 4.56 -12.26 8.71
C GLU A 90 4.25 -13.43 9.64
N SER A 91 3.01 -13.44 10.13
CA SER A 91 2.54 -14.33 11.19
C SER A 91 1.85 -15.59 10.67
N PHE A 92 1.22 -15.50 9.51
CA PHE A 92 0.45 -16.55 8.87
C PHE A 92 0.88 -16.64 7.40
N ARG A 93 1.16 -17.86 6.91
CA ARG A 93 1.65 -18.13 5.54
C ARG A 93 0.67 -18.92 4.68
N ASP A 94 -0.53 -19.11 5.19
CA ASP A 94 -1.62 -19.83 4.56
C ASP A 94 -2.29 -19.01 3.45
N ARG A 95 -3.28 -19.62 2.80
CA ARG A 95 -3.99 -18.97 1.70
C ARG A 95 -4.83 -17.81 2.23
N LYS A 96 -4.86 -16.72 1.45
CA LYS A 96 -5.67 -15.54 1.78
C LYS A 96 -7.13 -15.81 1.51
N GLU A 97 -7.93 -15.84 2.56
CA GLU A 97 -9.39 -15.86 2.46
C GLU A 97 -9.96 -14.44 2.34
N SER A 98 -11.03 -14.30 1.57
CA SER A 98 -11.71 -13.00 1.35
C SER A 98 -13.03 -12.95 2.12
N PHE A 99 -13.24 -11.86 2.84
CA PHE A 99 -14.50 -11.58 3.52
C PHE A 99 -14.86 -10.09 3.38
N VAL A 100 -16.15 -9.79 3.53
CA VAL A 100 -16.67 -8.42 3.48
C VAL A 100 -16.99 -7.99 4.90
N LEU A 101 -16.58 -6.77 5.27
CA LEU A 101 -16.84 -6.21 6.59
C LEU A 101 -17.26 -4.75 6.46
N SER A 102 -18.16 -4.30 7.33
CA SER A 102 -18.63 -2.91 7.38
C SER A 102 -18.00 -2.19 8.57
N LEU A 103 -17.38 -1.05 8.32
CA LEU A 103 -16.82 -0.16 9.35
C LEU A 103 -17.49 1.20 9.29
N SER A 104 -17.41 1.94 10.41
CA SER A 104 -17.75 3.35 10.38
C SER A 104 -16.85 4.09 9.39
N ARG A 105 -17.39 5.13 8.74
CA ARG A 105 -16.65 5.96 7.78
C ARG A 105 -15.37 6.54 8.40
N GLU A 106 -15.44 6.94 9.67
CA GLU A 106 -14.29 7.50 10.38
C GLU A 106 -13.19 6.46 10.62
N CYS A 107 -13.56 5.25 11.04
CA CYS A 107 -12.62 4.14 11.22
C CYS A 107 -11.91 3.82 9.90
N MET A 108 -12.68 3.73 8.82
CA MET A 108 -12.13 3.48 7.48
C MET A 108 -11.14 4.57 7.04
N ALA A 109 -11.48 5.85 7.28
CA ALA A 109 -10.61 6.96 6.96
C ALA A 109 -9.30 6.97 7.78
N LYS A 110 -9.34 6.54 9.05
CA LYS A 110 -8.14 6.40 9.89
C LYS A 110 -7.18 5.35 9.33
N TYR A 111 -7.69 4.18 8.92
CA TYR A 111 -6.86 3.16 8.27
C TYR A 111 -6.24 3.64 6.95
N GLU A 112 -7.02 4.36 6.13
CA GLU A 112 -6.53 4.91 4.86
C GLU A 112 -5.40 5.92 5.10
N LYS A 113 -5.57 6.85 6.04
CA LYS A 113 -4.54 7.83 6.41
C LYS A 113 -3.27 7.17 6.95
N LEU A 114 -3.42 6.14 7.80
CA LEU A 114 -2.29 5.39 8.33
C LEU A 114 -1.53 4.66 7.21
N ALA A 115 -2.23 4.02 6.28
CA ALA A 115 -1.63 3.30 5.16
C ALA A 115 -0.85 4.25 4.23
N GLN A 116 -1.41 5.42 3.94
CA GLN A 116 -0.75 6.48 3.17
C GLN A 116 0.49 7.01 3.91
N GLY A 117 0.34 7.30 5.21
CA GLY A 117 1.45 7.76 6.04
C GLY A 117 2.59 6.75 6.11
N ALA A 118 2.29 5.47 6.29
CA ALA A 118 3.26 4.38 6.27
C ALA A 118 3.97 4.29 4.92
N SER A 119 3.23 4.32 3.82
CA SER A 119 3.80 4.24 2.47
C SER A 119 4.72 5.41 2.15
N TYR A 120 4.38 6.61 2.63
CA TYR A 120 5.20 7.81 2.39
C TYR A 120 6.42 7.90 3.31
N LYS A 121 6.26 7.59 4.61
CA LYS A 121 7.33 7.81 5.61
C LYS A 121 8.27 6.63 5.75
N LEU A 122 7.79 5.41 5.52
CA LEU A 122 8.57 4.18 5.72
C LEU A 122 8.99 3.53 4.40
N GLU A 123 8.54 4.07 3.26
CA GLU A 123 8.78 3.51 1.92
C GLU A 123 8.25 2.07 1.75
N ILE A 124 7.35 1.64 2.64
CA ILE A 124 6.70 0.32 2.59
C ILE A 124 5.33 0.49 1.94
N LYS A 125 5.16 -0.07 0.74
CA LYS A 125 3.86 -0.07 0.05
C LYS A 125 2.81 -0.78 0.91
N THR A 126 1.94 0.01 1.53
CA THR A 126 0.95 -0.46 2.51
C THR A 126 -0.43 0.03 2.10
N HIS A 127 -1.39 -0.89 2.00
CA HIS A 127 -2.81 -0.57 1.80
C HIS A 127 -3.57 -0.73 3.13
N ARG A 128 -4.74 -0.10 3.25
CA ARG A 128 -5.60 -0.22 4.45
C ARG A 128 -5.89 -1.67 4.85
N ASN A 129 -6.04 -2.57 3.88
CA ASN A 129 -6.31 -4.00 4.13
C ASN A 129 -5.09 -4.71 4.71
N ASP A 130 -3.87 -4.25 4.41
CA ASP A 130 -2.65 -4.78 5.03
C ASP A 130 -2.63 -4.44 6.52
N LEU A 131 -2.94 -3.19 6.86
CA LEU A 131 -3.05 -2.76 8.26
C LEU A 131 -4.14 -3.52 9.01
N MET A 132 -5.34 -3.65 8.42
CA MET A 132 -6.44 -4.40 9.04
C MET A 132 -6.04 -5.85 9.30
N ARG A 133 -5.41 -6.52 8.34
CA ARG A 133 -4.89 -7.89 8.54
C ARG A 133 -3.89 -7.94 9.68
N LYS A 134 -2.86 -7.08 9.66
CA LYS A 134 -1.82 -7.07 10.70
C LYS A 134 -2.38 -6.86 12.10
N VAL A 135 -3.34 -5.95 12.25
CA VAL A 135 -3.99 -5.69 13.55
C VAL A 135 -4.79 -6.91 14.02
N LEU A 136 -5.54 -7.56 13.13
CA LEU A 136 -6.31 -8.76 13.47
C LEU A 136 -5.39 -9.94 13.80
N GLU A 137 -4.31 -10.13 13.03
CA GLU A 137 -3.28 -11.16 13.25
C GLU A 137 -2.62 -11.01 14.62
N ASP A 138 -2.18 -9.79 14.97
CA ASP A 138 -1.55 -9.52 16.26
C ASP A 138 -2.54 -9.69 17.42
N PHE A 139 -3.76 -9.18 17.28
CA PHE A 139 -4.80 -9.35 18.29
C PHE A 139 -5.09 -10.83 18.56
N ILE A 140 -5.31 -11.64 17.50
CA ILE A 140 -5.65 -13.04 17.67
C ILE A 140 -4.47 -13.83 18.25
N GLN A 141 -3.22 -13.56 17.82
CA GLN A 141 -2.04 -14.23 18.37
C GLN A 141 -1.88 -13.96 19.86
N GLN A 142 -2.04 -12.70 20.29
CA GLN A 142 -1.92 -12.36 21.71
C GLN A 142 -3.02 -13.01 22.56
N LYS A 143 -4.25 -13.05 22.06
CA LYS A 143 -5.39 -13.65 22.78
C LYS A 143 -5.31 -15.17 22.79
N PHE A 144 -4.97 -15.78 21.67
CA PHE A 144 -4.85 -17.24 21.54
C PHE A 144 -3.74 -17.78 22.45
N ARG A 145 -2.56 -17.15 22.49
CA ARG A 145 -1.49 -17.55 23.43
C ARG A 145 -1.93 -17.46 24.89
N LYS A 146 -2.64 -16.39 25.27
CA LYS A 146 -3.16 -16.24 26.64
C LYS A 146 -4.17 -17.32 26.99
N LEU A 147 -5.04 -17.67 26.04
CA LEU A 147 -6.05 -18.70 26.25
C LEU A 147 -5.43 -20.10 26.34
N LEU A 148 -4.47 -20.43 25.47
CA LEU A 148 -3.73 -21.71 25.56
C LEU A 148 -3.04 -21.86 26.91
N ASN A 149 -2.34 -20.82 27.36
CA ASN A 149 -1.68 -20.86 28.67
C ASN A 149 -2.66 -21.08 29.84
N LEU A 150 -3.91 -20.62 29.71
CA LEU A 150 -4.94 -20.84 30.72
C LEU A 150 -5.43 -22.29 30.70
N ILE A 151 -5.66 -22.85 29.51
CA ILE A 151 -6.15 -24.22 29.33
C ILE A 151 -5.07 -25.25 29.72
N GLU A 152 -3.80 -25.00 29.39
CA GLU A 152 -2.69 -25.92 29.71
C GLU A 152 -2.27 -25.87 31.19
N GLN A 153 -2.80 -24.92 31.97
CA GLN A 153 -2.59 -24.82 33.42
C GLN A 153 -3.68 -25.51 34.25
N GLU A 154 -4.75 -25.99 33.61
CA GLU A 154 -5.76 -26.88 34.20
C GLU A 154 -5.43 -28.36 33.90
#